data_AF-A0A7C9J029-F1
#
_entry.id   AF-A0A7C9J029-F1
#
_cell.length_a   1.000
_cell.length_b   1.000
_cell.length_c   1.000
_cell.angle_alpha   90.00
_cell.angle_beta   90.00
_cell.angle_gamma   90.00
#
_symmetry.space_group_name_H-M   'P 1'
#
loop_
_entity.id
_entity.type
_entity.pdbx_description
1 polymer ?
#
loop_
_entity_poly.entity_id
_entity_poly.type
_entity_poly.pdbx_seq_one_letter_code
_entity_poly.pdbx_strand_id
1 'polypeptide(L)'
;MSELVLRTVAAITAGAIALSACQPRRDEEFQIVNRTQETIAVRWKSNDTPLATLTPGSSTSMGAPDGWCDGKSDTALIATSEKGNTYFYGPKICGGEDWFIEG
;
A
#
# COMPACT_ATOMS: atom_id res chain seq x y z
N MET A 1 42.08 -16.95 -21.87
CA MET A 1 41.18 -15.90 -21.36
C MET A 1 39.86 -16.55 -20.94
N SER A 2 39.84 -17.33 -19.85
CA SER A 2 38.65 -18.16 -19.53
C SER A 2 38.39 -18.44 -18.04
N GLU A 3 39.23 -17.98 -17.12
CA GLU A 3 39.01 -18.22 -15.67
C GLU A 3 38.57 -16.99 -14.88
N LEU A 4 38.84 -15.78 -15.39
CA LEU A 4 38.51 -14.53 -14.70
C LEU A 4 37.03 -14.14 -14.81
N VAL A 5 36.30 -14.70 -15.79
CA VAL A 5 34.88 -14.37 -16.02
C VAL A 5 33.95 -15.21 -15.14
N LEU A 6 34.34 -16.43 -14.76
CA LEU A 6 33.49 -17.31 -13.94
C LEU A 6 33.34 -16.85 -12.49
N ARG A 7 34.36 -16.17 -11.92
CA ARG A 7 34.31 -15.70 -10.53
C ARG A 7 33.42 -14.47 -10.34
N THR A 8 33.27 -13.64 -11.37
CA THR A 8 32.47 -12.40 -11.28
C THR A 8 30.98 -12.67 -11.35
N VAL A 9 30.56 -13.73 -12.05
CA VAL A 9 29.12 -14.09 -12.18
C VAL A 9 28.58 -14.71 -10.89
N ALA A 10 29.39 -15.49 -10.17
CA ALA A 10 28.96 -16.13 -8.92
C ALA A 10 28.71 -15.12 -7.77
N ALA A 11 29.38 -13.97 -7.79
CA ALA A 11 29.20 -12.94 -6.77
C ALA A 11 27.87 -12.17 -6.92
N ILE A 12 27.34 -12.08 -8.15
CA ILE A 12 26.11 -11.32 -8.42
C ILE A 12 24.87 -12.12 -8.02
N THR A 13 24.88 -13.45 -8.22
CA THR A 13 23.77 -14.32 -7.81
C THR A 13 23.64 -14.49 -6.31
N ALA A 14 24.73 -14.41 -5.54
CA ALA A 14 24.68 -14.46 -4.08
C ALA A 14 24.12 -13.16 -3.44
N GLY A 15 24.31 -12.01 -4.09
CA GLY A 15 23.80 -10.71 -3.60
C GLY A 15 22.29 -10.52 -3.81
N ALA A 16 21.72 -11.14 -4.85
CA ALA A 16 20.30 -10.97 -5.18
C ALA A 16 19.34 -11.65 -4.18
N ILE A 17 19.76 -12.75 -3.55
CA ILE A 17 18.93 -13.51 -2.60
C ILE A 17 18.86 -12.81 -1.23
N ALA A 18 19.84 -11.97 -0.90
CA ALA A 18 19.85 -11.22 0.35
C ALA A 18 18.86 -10.03 0.36
N LEU A 19 18.43 -9.55 -0.80
CA LEU A 19 17.55 -8.38 -0.92
C LEU A 19 16.05 -8.72 -0.85
N SER A 20 15.67 -9.98 -1.07
CA SER A 20 14.26 -10.41 -0.94
C SER A 20 13.79 -10.58 0.52
N ALA A 21 14.69 -10.51 1.50
CA ALA A 21 14.37 -10.68 2.92
C ALA A 21 13.88 -9.39 3.62
N CYS A 22 13.84 -8.26 2.91
CA CYS A 22 13.48 -6.95 3.48
C CYS A 22 12.22 -6.32 2.85
N GLN A 23 11.44 -7.05 2.05
CA GLN A 23 10.13 -6.56 1.63
C GLN A 23 9.11 -6.85 2.75
N PRO A 24 8.32 -5.85 3.19
CA PRO A 24 7.18 -6.07 4.09
C PRO A 24 6.30 -7.19 3.53
N ARG A 25 5.79 -8.05 4.41
CA ARG A 25 4.94 -9.15 3.93
C ARG A 25 3.58 -8.59 3.54
N ARG A 26 2.97 -9.10 2.46
CA ARG A 26 1.68 -8.60 1.96
C ARG A 26 0.58 -8.68 3.04
N ASP A 27 0.62 -9.68 3.90
CA ASP A 27 -0.30 -9.86 5.04
C ASP A 27 -0.16 -8.80 6.13
N GLU A 28 0.85 -7.93 6.08
CA GLU A 28 1.09 -6.83 7.02
C GLU A 28 0.67 -5.46 6.45
N GLU A 29 0.41 -5.38 5.14
CA GLU A 29 0.08 -4.14 4.44
C GLU A 29 -1.37 -4.10 3.98
N PHE A 30 -2.00 -2.93 4.08
CA PHE A 30 -3.28 -2.61 3.48
C PHE A 30 -3.06 -1.69 2.28
N GLN A 31 -3.62 -2.05 1.12
CA GLN A 31 -3.44 -1.29 -0.11
C GLN A 31 -4.65 -0.42 -0.43
N ILE A 32 -4.41 0.81 -0.87
CA ILE A 32 -5.45 1.74 -1.33
C ILE A 32 -5.16 2.07 -2.79
N VAL A 33 -6.14 1.82 -3.67
CA VAL A 33 -5.97 1.91 -5.12
C VAL A 33 -7.00 2.86 -5.71
N ASN A 34 -6.52 3.90 -6.40
CA ASN A 34 -7.38 4.80 -7.14
C ASN A 34 -7.66 4.26 -8.56
N ARG A 35 -8.86 3.72 -8.78
CA ARG A 35 -9.33 3.29 -10.11
C ARG A 35 -10.22 4.32 -10.81
N THR A 36 -10.37 5.51 -10.22
CA THR A 36 -11.11 6.60 -10.84
C THR A 36 -10.24 7.33 -11.88
N GLN A 37 -10.85 8.21 -12.66
CA GLN A 37 -10.13 9.12 -13.57
C GLN A 37 -9.80 10.47 -12.90
N GLU A 38 -9.93 10.55 -11.57
CA GLU A 38 -9.78 11.79 -10.81
C GLU A 38 -8.66 11.66 -9.78
N THR A 39 -8.05 12.78 -9.39
CA THR A 39 -7.17 12.78 -8.21
C THR A 39 -8.03 12.60 -6.96
N ILE A 40 -7.60 11.72 -6.06
CA ILE A 40 -8.27 11.42 -4.80
C ILE A 40 -7.39 11.84 -3.63
N ALA A 41 -7.95 12.58 -2.68
CA ALA A 41 -7.33 12.83 -1.38
C ALA A 41 -7.87 11.83 -0.35
N VAL A 42 -6.99 11.04 0.26
CA VAL A 42 -7.32 10.05 1.29
C VAL A 42 -6.92 10.59 2.66
N ARG A 43 -7.81 10.45 3.64
CA ARG A 43 -7.60 10.91 5.02
C ARG A 43 -8.26 9.99 6.02
N TRP A 44 -7.78 10.07 7.26
CA TRP A 44 -8.39 9.42 8.41
C TRP A 44 -9.72 10.08 8.76
N LYS A 45 -10.77 9.29 8.95
CA LYS A 45 -12.10 9.82 9.33
C LYS A 45 -12.12 10.38 10.76
N SER A 46 -11.36 9.78 11.67
CA SER A 46 -11.41 10.09 13.10
C SER A 46 -10.85 11.48 13.44
N ASN A 47 -9.90 11.98 12.65
CA ASN A 47 -9.19 13.23 12.95
C ASN A 47 -8.85 14.06 11.70
N ASP A 48 -9.39 13.72 10.54
CA ASP A 48 -9.15 14.36 9.25
C ASP A 48 -7.67 14.44 8.83
N THR A 49 -6.78 13.66 9.45
CA THR A 49 -5.35 13.67 9.13
C THR A 49 -5.14 13.14 7.70
N PRO A 50 -4.44 13.89 6.82
CA PRO A 50 -4.14 13.42 5.48
C PRO A 50 -3.28 12.16 5.51
N LEU A 51 -3.63 11.18 4.68
CA LEU A 51 -2.86 9.96 4.50
C LEU A 51 -2.08 10.00 3.17
N ALA A 52 -2.78 10.26 2.07
CA ALA A 52 -2.18 10.27 0.73
C ALA A 52 -3.02 11.08 -0.27
N THR A 53 -2.39 11.51 -1.36
CA THR A 53 -3.05 12.02 -2.55
C THR A 53 -2.70 11.09 -3.72
N LEU A 54 -3.71 10.52 -4.37
CA LEU A 54 -3.57 9.50 -5.40
C LEU A 54 -4.04 10.04 -6.75
N THR A 55 -3.13 10.11 -7.72
CA THR A 55 -3.49 10.37 -9.13
C THR A 55 -4.22 9.16 -9.74
N PRO A 56 -4.90 9.32 -10.89
CA PRO A 56 -5.59 8.22 -11.56
C PRO A 56 -4.67 7.01 -11.80
N GLY A 57 -5.12 5.82 -11.39
CA GLY A 57 -4.38 4.56 -11.52
C GLY A 57 -3.25 4.36 -10.51
N SER A 58 -2.99 5.32 -9.62
CA SER A 58 -1.97 5.17 -8.57
C SER A 58 -2.51 4.45 -7.33
N SER A 59 -1.59 3.94 -6.50
CA SER A 59 -1.91 3.30 -5.23
C SER A 59 -0.90 3.69 -4.15
N THR A 60 -1.31 3.56 -2.89
CA THR A 60 -0.42 3.60 -1.73
C THR A 60 -0.66 2.37 -0.86
N SER A 61 0.36 1.93 -0.12
CA SER A 61 0.20 0.97 0.98
C SER A 61 0.41 1.65 2.32
N MET A 62 -0.11 1.03 3.37
CA MET A 62 0.14 1.40 4.76
C MET A 62 0.14 0.14 5.61
N GLY A 63 0.89 0.14 6.71
CA GLY A 63 0.83 -0.97 7.67
C GLY A 63 -0.56 -1.09 8.29
N ALA A 64 -1.02 -2.33 8.48
CA ALA A 64 -2.28 -2.63 9.14
C ALA A 64 -2.02 -3.50 10.39
N PRO A 65 -1.81 -2.88 11.57
CA PRO A 65 -1.61 -3.62 12.83
C PRO A 65 -2.74 -4.61 13.11
N ASP A 66 -2.42 -5.75 13.74
CA ASP A 66 -3.36 -6.86 14.05
C ASP A 66 -4.68 -6.41 14.71
N GLY A 67 -4.64 -5.32 15.49
CA GLY A 67 -5.80 -4.75 16.17
C GLY A 67 -6.76 -3.95 15.28
N TRP A 68 -6.42 -3.65 14.03
CA TRP A 68 -7.31 -2.87 13.14
C TRP A 68 -8.30 -3.73 12.36
N CYS A 69 -8.01 -5.02 12.21
CA CYS A 69 -8.88 -5.96 11.51
C CYS A 69 -10.06 -6.43 12.37
N ASP A 70 -9.95 -6.29 13.69
CA ASP A 70 -11.01 -6.70 14.62
C ASP A 70 -12.22 -5.74 14.62
N GLY A 71 -12.06 -4.54 14.04
CA GLY A 71 -13.09 -3.51 13.92
C GLY A 71 -13.46 -2.82 15.23
N LYS A 72 -12.66 -2.99 16.29
CA LYS A 72 -12.84 -2.30 17.58
C LYS A 72 -12.17 -0.94 17.60
N SER A 73 -11.25 -0.68 16.67
CA SER A 73 -10.64 0.63 16.47
C SER A 73 -11.51 1.52 15.57
N ASP A 74 -11.49 2.83 15.81
CA ASP A 74 -12.09 3.82 14.90
C ASP A 74 -11.19 4.05 13.68
N THR A 75 -10.83 2.96 13.01
CA THR A 75 -9.89 2.92 11.89
C THR A 75 -10.70 2.99 10.61
N ALA A 76 -11.08 4.19 10.23
CA ALA A 76 -11.80 4.40 8.99
C ALA A 76 -11.15 5.49 8.13
N LEU A 77 -11.27 5.32 6.83
CA LEU A 77 -10.73 6.21 5.82
C LEU A 77 -11.86 6.85 5.02
N ILE A 78 -11.60 8.09 4.61
CA ILE A 78 -12.42 8.81 3.65
C ILE A 78 -11.51 9.19 2.48
N ALA A 79 -12.01 8.96 1.28
CA ALA A 79 -11.42 9.42 0.04
C ALA A 79 -12.33 10.45 -0.61
N THR A 80 -11.80 11.62 -0.95
CA THR A 80 -12.56 12.67 -1.64
C THR A 80 -11.91 12.97 -2.99
N SER A 81 -12.70 12.88 -4.05
CA SER A 81 -12.28 13.25 -5.40
C SER A 81 -12.26 14.77 -5.60
N GLU A 82 -11.52 15.23 -6.61
CA GLU A 82 -11.52 16.64 -7.03
C GLU A 82 -12.92 17.18 -7.35
N LYS A 83 -13.83 16.33 -7.86
CA LYS A 83 -15.23 16.74 -8.13
C LYS A 83 -16.14 16.70 -6.90
N GLY A 84 -15.62 16.32 -5.73
CA GLY A 84 -16.36 16.30 -4.47
C GLY A 84 -17.07 14.97 -4.15
N ASN A 85 -16.93 13.94 -5.00
CA ASN A 85 -17.40 12.60 -4.64
C ASN A 85 -16.61 12.08 -3.44
N THR A 86 -17.31 11.44 -2.51
CA THR A 86 -16.73 10.93 -1.27
C THR A 86 -16.94 9.42 -1.16
N TYR A 87 -15.86 8.70 -0.87
CA TYR A 87 -15.82 7.26 -0.69
C TYR A 87 -15.37 6.92 0.73
N PHE A 88 -15.88 5.83 1.27
CA PHE A 88 -15.63 5.42 2.65
C PHE A 88 -15.11 3.99 2.71
N TYR A 89 -14.16 3.75 3.61
CA TYR A 89 -13.67 2.42 3.94
C TYR A 89 -13.44 2.27 5.44
N GLY A 90 -13.74 1.10 5.98
CA GLY A 90 -13.63 0.79 7.41
C GLY A 90 -14.97 0.35 8.03
N PRO A 91 -15.01 0.15 9.36
CA PRO A 91 -13.96 0.44 10.35
C PRO A 91 -12.84 -0.62 10.44
N LYS A 92 -12.92 -1.69 9.65
CA LYS A 92 -11.90 -2.74 9.60
C LYS A 92 -10.88 -2.40 8.53
N ILE A 93 -9.60 -2.35 8.90
CA ILE A 93 -8.48 -2.30 7.98
C ILE A 93 -7.61 -3.50 8.29
N CYS A 94 -7.60 -4.47 7.37
CA CYS A 94 -6.86 -5.72 7.54
C CYS A 94 -5.63 -5.74 6.62
N GLY A 95 -4.52 -6.27 7.13
CA GLY A 95 -3.36 -6.57 6.31
C GLY A 95 -3.70 -7.63 5.25
N GLY A 96 -3.16 -7.49 4.05
CA GLY A 96 -3.45 -8.30 2.88
C GLY A 96 -4.70 -7.90 2.10
N GLU A 97 -5.47 -6.90 2.56
CA GLU A 97 -6.63 -6.39 1.86
C GLU A 97 -6.32 -5.16 0.99
N ASP A 98 -7.12 -5.02 -0.06
CA ASP A 98 -7.06 -3.90 -0.99
C ASP A 98 -8.40 -3.14 -0.97
N TRP A 99 -8.36 -1.82 -0.81
CA TRP A 99 -9.49 -0.94 -1.06
C TRP A 99 -9.37 -0.31 -2.44
N PHE A 100 -10.29 -0.67 -3.32
CA PHE A 100 -10.45 -0.07 -4.64
C PHE A 100 -11.44 1.10 -4.55
N ILE A 101 -10.97 2.29 -4.89
CA ILE A 101 -11.81 3.49 -5.01
C ILE A 101 -12.28 3.56 -6.46
N GLU A 102 -13.58 3.36 -6.66
CA GLU A 102 -14.24 3.22 -7.96
C GLU A 102 -15.31 4.30 -8.12
N GLY A 103 -15.54 4.78 -9.34
CA GLY A 103 -16.46 5.88 -9.66
C GLY A 103 -17.69 5.43 -10.41
#